data_AF-F3C0H2-F1
#
_entry.id   AF-F3C0H2-F1
#
_cell.length_a   1.000
_cell.length_b   1.000
_cell.length_c   1.000
_cell.angle_alpha   90.00
_cell.angle_beta   90.00
_cell.angle_gamma   90.00
#
_symmetry.space_group_name_H-M   'P 1'
#
loop_
_entity.id
_entity.type
_entity.pdbx_description
1 polymer ?
#
loop_
_entity_poly.entity_id
_entity_poly.type
_entity_poly.pdbx_seq_one_letter_code
_entity_poly.pdbx_strand_id
1 'polypeptide(L)'
;MSKLDRYDLSILAELQRDARISNQELAERIGLSPSPCSRRVKQLEDDGYIVRQVALLDRKKLGLNLTAYVLIGMDRHTPERFENFEQQIRNL
;
A
#
# COMPACT_ATOMS: atom_id res chain seq x y z
N MET A 1 -7.67 -4.51 19.19
CA MET A 1 -7.24 -3.50 18.21
C MET A 1 -6.23 -2.59 18.90
N SER A 2 -4.95 -2.70 18.54
CA SER A 2 -3.97 -1.66 18.88
C SER A 2 -4.43 -0.37 18.20
N LYS A 3 -4.73 0.66 18.98
CA LYS A 3 -5.22 1.93 18.44
C LYS A 3 -4.02 2.74 17.97
N LEU A 4 -3.86 2.89 16.65
CA LEU A 4 -2.87 3.78 16.06
C LEU A 4 -2.97 5.15 16.71
N ASP A 5 -1.85 5.68 17.20
CA ASP A 5 -1.81 7.01 17.77
C ASP A 5 -1.55 8.08 16.68
N ARG A 6 -1.53 9.35 17.09
CA ARG A 6 -1.33 10.48 16.17
C ARG A 6 0.00 10.42 15.41
N TYR A 7 1.05 9.87 16.03
CA TYR A 7 2.36 9.77 15.41
C TYR A 7 2.38 8.64 14.40
N ASP A 8 1.73 7.52 14.72
CA ASP A 8 1.62 6.40 13.79
C ASP A 8 0.85 6.81 12.52
N LEU A 9 -0.26 7.53 12.68
CA LEU A 9 -1.02 8.08 11.55
C LEU A 9 -0.20 9.08 10.72
N SER A 10 0.60 9.92 11.39
CA SER A 10 1.49 10.88 10.71
C SER A 10 2.61 10.18 9.94
N ILE A 11 3.21 9.12 10.52
CA ILE A 11 4.22 8.29 9.87
C ILE A 11 3.64 7.66 8.60
N LEU A 12 2.47 7.02 8.71
CA LEU A 12 1.81 6.40 7.56
C LEU A 12 1.49 7.42 6.46
N ALA A 13 1.00 8.61 6.84
CA ALA A 13 0.69 9.67 5.89
C ALA A 13 1.94 10.17 5.14
N GLU A 14 3.07 10.37 5.84
CA GLU A 14 4.32 10.79 5.21
C GLU A 14 4.91 9.70 4.30
N LEU A 15 4.92 8.43 4.76
CA LEU A 15 5.43 7.31 3.97
C LEU A 15 4.57 7.01 2.73
N GLN A 16 3.25 7.25 2.79
CA GLN A 16 2.38 7.13 1.61
C GLN A 16 2.64 8.22 0.57
N ARG A 17 3.08 9.41 1.01
CA ARG A 17 3.47 10.51 0.10
C ARG A 17 4.84 10.27 -0.50
N ASP A 18 5.81 9.90 0.33
CA ASP A 18 7.16 9.57 -0.09
C ASP A 18 7.79 8.50 0.80
N ALA A 19 7.74 7.26 0.33
CA ALA A 19 8.33 6.12 1.02
C ALA A 19 9.88 6.16 1.06
N ARG A 20 10.53 7.07 0.31
CA ARG A 20 12.00 7.20 0.28
C ARG A 20 12.54 8.24 1.28
N ILE A 21 11.66 8.92 2.00
CA ILE A 21 12.06 9.89 3.02
C ILE A 21 13.00 9.23 4.04
N SER A 22 14.09 9.93 4.39
CA SER A 22 14.99 9.42 5.41
C SER A 22 14.29 9.38 6.78
N ASN A 23 14.63 8.43 7.64
CA ASN A 23 14.06 8.38 8.99
C ASN A 23 14.36 9.67 9.80
N GLN A 24 15.47 10.35 9.52
CA GLN A 24 15.82 11.61 10.17
C GLN A 24 14.85 12.73 9.76
N GLU A 25 14.61 12.89 8.47
CA GLU A 25 13.67 13.89 7.95
C GLU A 25 12.22 13.56 8.33
N LEU A 26 11.83 12.28 8.31
CA LEU A 26 10.53 11.83 8.79
C LEU A 26 10.32 12.21 10.25
N ALA A 27 11.32 11.96 11.11
CA ALA A 27 11.27 12.29 12.52
C ALA A 27 11.12 13.81 12.75
N GLU A 28 11.87 14.62 12.00
CA GLU A 28 11.76 16.08 12.03
C GLU A 28 10.34 16.55 11.64
N ARG A 29 9.77 16.03 10.55
CA ARG A 29 8.43 16.41 10.07
C ARG A 29 7.32 16.08 11.06
N ILE A 30 7.44 14.96 11.77
CA ILE A 30 6.42 14.51 12.74
C ILE A 30 6.70 14.97 14.18
N GLY A 31 7.80 15.68 14.43
CA GLY A 31 8.16 16.18 15.76
C GLY A 31 8.58 15.09 16.75
N LEU A 32 9.30 14.07 16.27
CA LEU A 32 9.93 13.03 17.09
C LEU A 32 11.47 13.06 16.94
N SER A 33 12.18 12.44 17.88
CA SER A 33 13.58 12.12 17.65
C SER A 33 13.73 10.90 16.72
N PRO A 34 14.87 10.71 16.03
CA PRO A 34 15.03 9.64 15.05
C PRO A 34 14.83 8.22 15.61
N SER A 35 15.25 7.97 16.86
CA SER A 35 15.16 6.65 17.51
C SER A 35 13.72 6.15 17.73
N PRO A 36 12.81 6.91 18.38
CA PRO A 36 11.41 6.51 18.52
C PRO A 36 10.66 6.49 17.18
N CYS A 37 11.01 7.35 16.23
CA CYS A 37 10.46 7.29 14.87
C CYS A 37 10.76 5.94 14.20
N SER A 38 12.04 5.54 14.18
CA SER A 38 12.47 4.28 13.57
C SER A 38 11.79 3.06 14.22
N ARG A 39 11.64 3.07 15.55
CA ARG A 39 10.96 1.99 16.27
C ARG A 39 9.48 1.87 15.88
N ARG A 40 8.80 3.00 15.72
CA ARG A 40 7.38 3.04 15.31
C ARG A 40 7.20 2.58 13.87
N VAL A 41 8.04 3.02 12.95
CA VAL A 41 8.02 2.54 11.55
C VAL A 41 8.15 1.02 11.52
N LYS A 42 9.14 0.48 12.24
CA LYS A 42 9.33 -0.97 12.33
C LYS A 42 8.11 -1.69 12.93
N GLN A 43 7.52 -1.14 13.99
CA GLN A 43 6.30 -1.74 14.57
C GLN A 43 5.13 -1.74 13.58
N LEU A 44 4.97 -0.67 12.79
CA LEU A 44 3.92 -0.58 11.77
C LEU A 44 4.14 -1.57 10.61
N GLU A 45 5.39 -1.90 10.29
CA GLU A 45 5.75 -2.97 9.36
C GLU A 45 5.46 -4.35 9.97
N ASP A 46 5.96 -4.61 11.19
CA ASP A 46 5.80 -5.88 11.89
C ASP A 46 4.32 -6.21 12.17
N ASP A 47 3.50 -5.20 12.48
CA ASP A 47 2.05 -5.32 12.69
C ASP A 47 1.25 -5.43 11.38
N GLY A 48 1.91 -5.28 10.22
CA GLY A 48 1.27 -5.42 8.90
C GLY A 48 0.46 -4.20 8.44
N TYR A 49 0.55 -3.05 9.12
CA TYR A 49 -0.02 -1.80 8.60
C TYR A 49 0.70 -1.34 7.34
N ILE A 50 2.02 -1.54 7.28
CA ILE A 50 2.84 -1.31 6.09
C ILE A 50 3.04 -2.66 5.40
N VAL A 51 2.21 -2.94 4.38
CA VAL A 51 2.23 -4.23 3.67
C VAL A 51 3.43 -4.33 2.71
N ARG A 52 3.72 -3.25 1.98
CA ARG A 52 4.83 -3.17 1.02
C ARG A 52 5.12 -1.74 0.60
N GLN A 53 6.34 -1.50 0.13
CA GLN A 53 6.74 -0.30 -0.60
C GLN A 53 7.00 -0.66 -2.06
N VAL A 54 6.53 0.17 -2.99
CA VAL A 54 6.63 -0.11 -4.44
C VAL A 54 7.09 1.12 -5.21
N ALA A 55 7.81 0.89 -6.30
CA ALA A 55 8.09 1.94 -7.27
C ALA A 55 6.86 2.15 -8.17
N LEU A 56 6.38 3.39 -8.28
CA LEU A 56 5.36 3.77 -9.25
C LEU A 56 6.01 4.12 -10.58
N LEU A 57 5.64 3.39 -11.63
CA LEU A 57 6.23 3.53 -12.96
C LEU A 57 5.34 4.34 -13.89
N ASP A 58 5.98 5.09 -14.80
CA ASP A 58 5.28 5.82 -15.86
C ASP A 58 4.81 4.83 -16.95
N ARG A 59 3.50 4.60 -17.00
CA ARG A 59 2.87 3.68 -17.95
C ARG A 59 3.11 4.08 -19.41
N LYS A 60 3.18 5.38 -19.73
CA LYS A 60 3.39 5.86 -21.11
C LYS A 60 4.79 5.52 -21.60
N LYS A 61 5.80 5.70 -20.74
CA LYS A 61 7.20 5.34 -21.05
C LYS A 61 7.40 3.84 -21.22
N LEU A 62 6.54 3.03 -20.59
CA LEU A 62 6.51 1.58 -20.75
C LEU A 62 5.70 1.11 -21.97
N GLY A 63 5.15 2.02 -22.78
CA GLY A 63 4.29 1.66 -23.91
C GLY A 63 2.89 1.15 -23.52
N LEU A 64 2.52 1.25 -22.24
CA LEU A 64 1.22 0.84 -21.71
C LEU A 64 0.17 1.95 -21.91
N ASN A 65 -0.10 2.25 -23.17
CA ASN A 65 -0.87 3.42 -23.60
C ASN A 65 -2.40 3.27 -23.47
N LEU A 66 -2.88 2.03 -23.29
CA LEU A 66 -4.29 1.72 -23.15
C LEU A 66 -4.60 1.24 -21.72
N THR A 67 -5.70 1.74 -21.15
CA THR A 67 -6.31 1.17 -19.95
C THR A 67 -7.75 0.84 -20.29
N ALA A 68 -8.14 -0.42 -20.14
CA ALA A 68 -9.52 -0.85 -20.30
C ALA A 68 -10.11 -1.16 -18.93
N TYR A 69 -11.36 -0.74 -18.72
CA TYR A 69 -12.19 -1.19 -17.61
C TYR A 69 -13.20 -2.19 -18.16
N VAL A 70 -13.22 -3.40 -17.63
CA VAL A 70 -14.12 -4.47 -18.07
C VAL A 70 -15.16 -4.69 -16.98
N LEU A 71 -16.43 -4.43 -17.29
CA LEU A 71 -17.55 -4.83 -16.44
C LEU A 71 -17.96 -6.25 -16.81
N ILE A 72 -18.09 -7.10 -15.80
CA ILE A 72 -18.42 -8.51 -15.97
C ILE A 72 -19.71 -8.78 -15.21
N GLY A 73 -20.77 -9.07 -15.95
CA GLY A 73 -22.02 -9.54 -15.38
C GLY A 73 -21.97 -11.05 -15.21
N MET A 74 -22.32 -11.55 -14.03
CA MET A 74 -22.45 -12.99 -13.79
C MET A 74 -23.92 -13.34 -13.61
N ASP A 75 -24.31 -14.43 -14.27
CA ASP A 75 -25.67 -14.98 -14.24
C ASP A 75 -26.02 -15.61 -12.89
N ARG A 76 -25.01 -16.11 -12.16
CA ARG A 76 -25.15 -16.74 -10.84
C ARG A 76 -24.00 -16.37 -9.91
N HIS A 77 -24.34 -15.89 -8.73
CA HIS A 77 -23.38 -15.48 -7.70
C HIS A 77 -23.06 -16.63 -6.72
N THR A 78 -22.54 -17.75 -7.22
CA THR A 78 -22.06 -18.85 -6.36
C THR A 78 -20.57 -18.69 -6.05
N PRO A 79 -20.10 -18.94 -4.81
CA PRO A 79 -18.69 -18.77 -4.43
C PRO A 79 -17.71 -19.50 -5.35
N GLU A 80 -18.03 -20.74 -5.73
CA GLU A 80 -17.20 -21.58 -6.62
C GLU A 80 -16.98 -20.96 -8.01
N ARG A 81 -18.01 -20.29 -8.57
CA ARG A 81 -17.88 -19.62 -9.88
C ARG A 81 -17.01 -18.37 -9.80
N PHE A 82 -17.11 -17.61 -8.72
CA PHE A 82 -16.22 -16.46 -8.49
C PHE A 82 -14.77 -16.91 -8.36
N GLU A 83 -14.49 -17.93 -7.56
CA GLU A 83 -13.13 -18.46 -7.39
C GLU A 83 -12.54 -18.98 -8.71
N ASN A 84 -13.31 -19.75 -9.48
CA ASN A 84 -12.87 -20.25 -10.78
C ASN A 84 -12.58 -19.09 -11.75
N PHE A 85 -13.48 -18.11 -11.80
CA PHE A 85 -13.32 -16.93 -12.64
C PHE A 85 -12.06 -16.12 -12.25
N GLU A 86 -11.86 -15.82 -10.96
CA GLU A 86 -10.67 -15.09 -10.49
C GLU A 86 -9.36 -15.84 -10.81
N GLN A 87 -9.35 -17.17 -10.67
CA GLN A 87 -8.18 -17.99 -11.03
C GLN A 87 -7.87 -17.90 -12.52
N GLN A 88 -8.87 -17.95 -13.40
CA GLN A 88 -8.64 -17.83 -14.83
C GLN A 88 -8.13 -16.44 -15.23
N ILE A 89 -8.66 -15.37 -14.62
CA ILE A 89 -8.21 -14.00 -14.90
C ILE A 89 -6.78 -13.75 -14.41
N ARG A 90 -6.38 -14.32 -13.27
CA ARG A 90 -5.02 -14.12 -12.74
C ARG A 90 -3.93 -14.74 -13.63
N ASN A 91 -4.27 -15.75 -14.43
CA ASN A 91 -3.35 -16.48 -15.30
C ASN A 91 -3.35 -15.96 -16.76
N LEU A 92 -4.14 -14.94 -17.08
CA LEU A 92 -4.14 -14.22 -18.37
C LEU A 92 -3.07 -13.12 -18.38
#